data_AF-A0A938IED3-F1
#
_entry.id   AF-A0A938IED3-F1
#
_cell.length_a   1.000
_cell.length_b   1.000
_cell.length_c   1.000
_cell.angle_alpha   90.00
_cell.angle_beta   90.00
_cell.angle_gamma   90.00
#
_symmetry.space_group_name_H-M   'P 1'
#
loop_
_entity.id
_entity.type
_entity.pdbx_description
1 polymer ?
#
loop_
_entity_poly.entity_id
_entity_poly.type
_entity_poly.pdbx_seq_one_letter_code
_entity_poly.pdbx_strand_id
1 'polypeptide(L)'
;MPQSTSELPLQLIDSVVIRFAGDSGDGMQITGSQFTHTAALFGNDLATFPDFPAEIRAPAGTQPGVSGFQIRFASSDIHTPGDAPDVLVAMNPAALAVNIKDLKPGGIVIVNTGQFGDSDLAKARLTSNPLKDHSLDAYRVIEIDINKRVIEALAGSTLSPKEVQRCKNFYTLGLMYWLYNRDMEPTLKWLAEKFAKEPAMVEANQKALRAGFNAGDIQELFQGRFEVPKCDVLPPGTYRNIMGNQALSMGLVAGAELAGLKIFIGSYPITPASPILESLAGYKQFGVLSMQAEDEIAAVCAAIGGSYAGHLGVTSTSGPGLALKQEGIGLAIAIELPLVIVNVQRGGPSTGLPTKTEQADLLQAIFGRNSEAWLPVIACATPSDSFDCAVEACRIAVQYMTPVILLSDGYIANGSEPWRLPKLEELKSFPARFRTEVENFLPYDRNADLARPWVKPGTVGLEHRVGGLEKAHLTGHISYDAENHEFMVNMRAAKVMKVRDSIPTPKVEGPARGEVLLLGWGSTYGSIWGAQEMLAEQGIEVARMHLRHVWPLPHGLDEIFARYKTVLVPEMNLGQLVRVLRGEFPQRNFVSYPKVQGLPFRVHELVAKVKSLLGR
;
A
#
# COMPACT_ATOMS: atom_id res chain seq x y z
N MET A 1 -17.08 -53.19 -4.36
CA MET A 1 -17.42 -51.86 -3.80
C MET A 1 -16.46 -51.58 -2.67
N PRO A 2 -15.51 -50.63 -2.80
CA PRO A 2 -14.68 -50.22 -1.68
C PRO A 2 -15.47 -49.27 -0.77
N GLN A 3 -15.29 -49.46 0.52
CA GLN A 3 -15.99 -48.81 1.61
C GLN A 3 -15.60 -47.34 1.75
N SER A 4 -16.62 -46.49 1.92
CA SER A 4 -16.66 -45.25 2.71
C SER A 4 -15.31 -44.75 3.25
N THR A 5 -14.64 -43.86 2.50
CA THR A 5 -13.75 -42.87 3.09
C THR A 5 -14.59 -42.00 4.02
N SER A 6 -14.37 -42.09 5.34
CA SER A 6 -15.03 -41.17 6.28
C SER A 6 -14.61 -39.75 5.89
N GLU A 7 -15.55 -38.94 5.38
CA GLU A 7 -15.26 -37.55 5.06
C GLU A 7 -14.78 -36.84 6.34
N LEU A 8 -13.56 -36.29 6.29
CA LEU A 8 -13.04 -35.47 7.38
C LEU A 8 -14.02 -34.30 7.65
N PRO A 9 -14.27 -33.96 8.93
CA PRO A 9 -15.24 -32.94 9.27
C PRO A 9 -14.87 -31.59 8.65
N LEU A 10 -15.85 -30.94 8.03
CA LEU A 10 -15.74 -29.58 7.52
C LEU A 10 -16.19 -28.60 8.61
N GLN A 11 -15.28 -27.76 9.07
CA GLN A 11 -15.52 -26.79 10.13
C GLN A 11 -15.70 -25.38 9.53
N LEU A 12 -16.82 -24.75 9.84
CA LEU A 12 -17.04 -23.35 9.48
C LEU A 12 -16.32 -22.43 10.46
N ILE A 13 -15.56 -21.49 9.93
CA ILE A 13 -14.83 -20.46 10.70
C ILE A 13 -15.05 -19.08 10.06
N ASP A 14 -15.12 -18.03 10.88
CA ASP A 14 -15.47 -16.69 10.39
C ASP A 14 -14.32 -15.99 9.67
N SER A 15 -13.09 -16.25 10.10
CA SER A 15 -11.89 -15.72 9.45
C SER A 15 -10.68 -16.57 9.78
N VAL A 16 -9.64 -16.43 8.96
CA VAL A 16 -8.36 -17.08 9.22
C VAL A 16 -7.19 -16.25 8.69
N VAL A 17 -6.08 -16.30 9.41
CA VAL A 17 -4.83 -15.66 9.03
C VAL A 17 -3.80 -16.74 8.68
N ILE A 18 -3.33 -16.75 7.44
CA ILE A 18 -2.30 -17.67 6.95
C ILE A 18 -1.04 -16.88 6.66
N ARG A 19 0.12 -17.37 7.13
CA ARG A 19 1.43 -16.86 6.75
C ARG A 19 2.24 -17.93 6.02
N PHE A 20 2.59 -17.63 4.78
CA PHE A 20 3.55 -18.40 3.98
C PHE A 20 4.95 -17.84 4.18
N ALA A 21 5.91 -18.65 4.61
CA ALA A 21 7.26 -18.20 4.89
C ALA A 21 8.31 -19.16 4.31
N GLY A 22 9.33 -18.60 3.67
CA GLY A 22 10.40 -19.34 3.00
C GLY A 22 11.53 -18.42 2.57
N ASP A 23 12.46 -18.91 1.77
CA ASP A 23 13.53 -18.05 1.26
C ASP A 23 13.02 -17.13 0.15
N SER A 24 13.66 -15.97 -0.01
CA SER A 24 13.54 -15.19 -1.25
C SER A 24 13.82 -16.08 -2.47
N GLY A 25 12.84 -16.19 -3.35
CA GLY A 25 12.89 -17.06 -4.54
C GLY A 25 12.12 -18.38 -4.41
N ASP A 26 11.68 -18.76 -3.20
CA ASP A 26 10.82 -19.95 -2.99
C ASP A 26 9.37 -19.73 -3.46
N GLY A 27 9.04 -18.55 -3.97
CA GLY A 27 7.73 -18.27 -4.54
C GLY A 27 6.61 -18.03 -3.52
N MET A 28 6.93 -17.73 -2.25
CA MET A 28 5.92 -17.46 -1.21
C MET A 28 4.98 -16.32 -1.57
N GLN A 29 5.50 -15.27 -2.22
CA GLN A 29 4.70 -14.17 -2.75
C GLN A 29 3.68 -14.64 -3.79
N ILE A 30 4.09 -15.56 -4.68
CA ILE A 30 3.22 -16.13 -5.72
C ILE A 30 2.17 -17.02 -5.08
N THR A 31 2.56 -17.91 -4.16
CA THR A 31 1.64 -18.77 -3.41
C THR A 31 0.58 -17.96 -2.70
N GLY A 32 0.99 -16.94 -1.92
CA GLY A 32 0.06 -16.06 -1.23
C GLY A 32 -0.85 -15.26 -2.17
N SER A 33 -0.30 -14.72 -3.27
CA SER A 33 -1.09 -13.98 -4.27
C SER A 33 -2.13 -14.84 -4.99
N GLN A 34 -1.79 -16.09 -5.32
CA GLN A 34 -2.75 -17.02 -5.94
C GLN A 34 -3.83 -17.41 -4.94
N PHE A 35 -3.47 -17.68 -3.68
CA PHE A 35 -4.45 -17.93 -2.63
C PHE A 35 -5.41 -16.75 -2.46
N THR A 36 -4.86 -15.54 -2.45
CA THR A 36 -5.63 -14.28 -2.38
C THR A 36 -6.62 -14.17 -3.53
N HIS A 37 -6.18 -14.45 -4.77
CA HIS A 37 -7.04 -14.39 -5.95
C HIS A 37 -8.20 -15.39 -5.85
N THR A 38 -7.92 -16.63 -5.44
CA THR A 38 -8.93 -17.68 -5.28
C THR A 38 -9.93 -17.33 -4.16
N ALA A 39 -9.47 -16.79 -3.03
CA ALA A 39 -10.33 -16.33 -1.94
C ALA A 39 -11.25 -15.18 -2.39
N ALA A 40 -10.73 -14.21 -3.16
CA ALA A 40 -11.53 -13.13 -3.74
C ALA A 40 -12.61 -13.66 -4.71
N LEU A 41 -12.27 -14.63 -5.57
CA LEU A 41 -13.24 -15.24 -6.50
C LEU A 41 -14.33 -16.05 -5.77
N PHE A 42 -14.00 -16.64 -4.63
CA PHE A 42 -14.99 -17.30 -3.78
C PHE A 42 -16.01 -16.31 -3.19
N GLY A 43 -15.61 -15.04 -3.03
CA GLY A 43 -16.43 -13.98 -2.44
C GLY A 43 -16.08 -13.68 -0.98
N ASN A 44 -14.87 -14.01 -0.53
CA ASN A 44 -14.38 -13.57 0.77
C ASN A 44 -13.91 -12.12 0.71
N ASP A 45 -14.07 -11.40 1.82
CA ASP A 45 -13.27 -10.22 2.04
C ASP A 45 -11.85 -10.60 2.47
N LEU A 46 -10.85 -9.77 2.16
CA LEU A 46 -9.45 -10.09 2.41
C LEU A 46 -8.55 -8.87 2.59
N ALA A 47 -7.45 -9.09 3.32
CA ALA A 47 -6.34 -8.14 3.44
C ALA A 47 -5.01 -8.90 3.45
N THR A 48 -4.01 -8.37 2.76
CA THR A 48 -2.70 -9.02 2.60
C THR A 48 -1.55 -8.16 3.11
N PHE A 49 -0.48 -8.83 3.53
CA PHE A 49 0.79 -8.20 3.87
C PHE A 49 1.96 -9.02 3.31
N PRO A 50 2.46 -8.61 2.13
CA PRO A 50 3.74 -9.08 1.61
C PRO A 50 4.90 -8.59 2.50
N ASP A 51 5.63 -9.52 3.10
CA ASP A 51 6.83 -9.22 3.89
C ASP A 51 8.09 -9.65 3.15
N PHE A 52 8.82 -8.66 2.64
CA PHE A 52 10.09 -8.89 1.95
C PHE A 52 11.26 -8.76 2.93
N PRO A 53 12.32 -9.57 2.78
CA PRO A 53 13.52 -9.38 3.56
C PRO A 53 14.15 -8.01 3.28
N ALA A 54 14.93 -7.51 4.23
CA ALA A 54 15.70 -6.28 4.04
C ALA A 54 16.81 -6.46 2.99
N GLU A 55 17.35 -7.68 2.87
CA GLU A 55 18.41 -8.01 1.92
C GLU A 55 17.84 -8.62 0.62
N ILE A 56 18.17 -8.02 -0.52
CA ILE A 56 17.71 -8.48 -1.85
C ILE A 56 18.26 -9.87 -2.19
N ARG A 57 19.46 -10.22 -1.71
CA ARG A 57 20.12 -11.52 -1.95
C ARG A 57 20.81 -12.06 -0.70
N ALA A 58 20.06 -12.17 0.40
CA ALA A 58 20.55 -12.93 1.53
C ALA A 58 20.79 -14.40 1.13
N PRO A 59 21.80 -15.09 1.70
CA PRO A 59 22.03 -16.50 1.43
C PRO A 59 20.80 -17.35 1.78
N ALA A 60 20.47 -18.33 0.93
CA ALA A 60 19.33 -19.22 1.15
C ALA A 60 19.47 -20.01 2.47
N GLY A 61 18.37 -20.18 3.19
CA GLY A 61 18.31 -20.83 4.49
C GLY A 61 18.77 -19.97 5.66
N THR A 62 18.97 -18.66 5.47
CA THR A 62 19.36 -17.74 6.56
C THR A 62 18.19 -16.84 6.98
N GLN A 63 18.14 -16.47 8.26
CA GLN A 63 17.07 -15.62 8.80
C GLN A 63 16.89 -14.28 8.06
N PRO A 64 17.96 -13.55 7.65
CA PRO A 64 17.80 -12.31 6.89
C PRO A 64 17.21 -12.49 5.48
N GLY A 65 17.24 -13.71 4.93
CA GLY A 65 16.69 -14.05 3.62
C GLY A 65 15.24 -14.51 3.63
N VAL A 66 14.62 -14.58 4.82
CA VAL A 66 13.23 -15.02 4.96
C VAL A 66 12.29 -13.99 4.35
N SER A 67 11.44 -14.48 3.45
CA SER A 67 10.31 -13.75 2.89
C SER A 67 9.00 -14.37 3.38
N GLY A 68 8.06 -13.52 3.74
CA GLY A 68 6.73 -13.87 4.20
C GLY A 68 5.64 -13.33 3.28
N PHE A 69 4.50 -14.00 3.23
CA PHE A 69 3.25 -13.46 2.73
C PHE A 69 2.14 -13.82 3.71
N GLN A 70 1.53 -12.81 4.31
CA GLN A 70 0.38 -13.00 5.19
C GLN A 70 -0.91 -12.63 4.46
N ILE A 71 -1.93 -13.46 4.61
CA ILE A 71 -3.30 -13.18 4.17
C ILE A 71 -4.25 -13.41 5.33
N ARG A 72 -5.17 -12.47 5.53
CA ARG A 72 -6.42 -12.71 6.25
C ARG A 72 -7.55 -12.72 5.26
N PHE A 73 -8.43 -13.71 5.34
CA PHE A 73 -9.70 -13.72 4.61
C PHE A 73 -10.83 -14.10 5.56
N ALA A 74 -12.01 -13.53 5.31
CA ALA A 74 -13.14 -13.59 6.23
C ALA A 74 -14.49 -13.65 5.52
N SER A 75 -15.51 -14.08 6.27
CA SER A 75 -16.94 -13.93 5.94
C SER A 75 -17.53 -12.60 6.44
N SER A 76 -16.70 -11.75 7.05
CA SER A 76 -17.03 -10.39 7.51
C SER A 76 -16.15 -9.35 6.83
N ASP A 77 -16.52 -8.08 6.94
CA ASP A 77 -15.68 -6.94 6.54
C ASP A 77 -14.42 -6.90 7.41
N ILE A 78 -13.23 -6.80 6.80
CA ILE A 78 -11.93 -6.79 7.48
C ILE A 78 -10.98 -5.77 6.84
N HIS A 79 -10.20 -5.08 7.69
CA HIS A 79 -9.32 -4.00 7.21
C HIS A 79 -7.84 -4.21 7.57
N THR A 80 -7.49 -5.38 8.12
CA THR A 80 -6.11 -5.72 8.48
C THR A 80 -5.77 -7.15 8.09
N PRO A 81 -4.50 -7.46 7.78
CA PRO A 81 -4.04 -8.82 7.53
C PRO A 81 -4.03 -9.68 8.80
N GLY A 82 -4.52 -9.19 9.94
CA GLY A 82 -4.54 -9.88 11.23
C GLY A 82 -3.26 -9.68 12.07
N ASP A 83 -3.44 -9.65 13.39
CA ASP A 83 -2.35 -9.43 14.36
C ASP A 83 -1.36 -10.59 14.46
N ALA A 84 -1.87 -11.82 14.28
CA ALA A 84 -1.14 -13.05 14.45
C ALA A 84 -1.71 -14.12 13.50
N PRO A 85 -0.87 -14.93 12.82
CA PRO A 85 -1.33 -16.06 12.04
C PRO A 85 -2.03 -17.12 12.90
N ASP A 86 -3.02 -17.78 12.31
CA ASP A 86 -3.61 -19.03 12.77
C ASP A 86 -2.83 -20.23 12.19
N VAL A 87 -2.28 -20.05 10.98
CA VAL A 87 -1.47 -21.05 10.29
C VAL A 87 -0.16 -20.44 9.79
N LEU A 88 0.95 -21.10 10.12
CA LEU A 88 2.27 -20.81 9.58
C LEU A 88 2.70 -21.96 8.67
N VAL A 89 2.98 -21.64 7.41
CA VAL A 89 3.64 -22.54 6.47
C VAL A 89 5.12 -22.17 6.39
N ALA A 90 6.00 -23.03 6.90
CA ALA A 90 7.44 -22.79 6.97
C ALA A 90 8.20 -23.74 6.04
N MET A 91 8.80 -23.18 4.98
CA MET A 91 9.51 -23.96 3.95
C MET A 91 10.90 -24.42 4.37
N ASN A 92 11.46 -23.86 5.45
CA ASN A 92 12.78 -24.19 5.99
C ASN A 92 12.90 -23.75 7.48
N PRO A 93 13.98 -24.12 8.20
CA PRO A 93 14.15 -23.80 9.62
C PRO A 93 14.30 -22.30 9.90
N ALA A 94 14.87 -21.52 8.99
CA ALA A 94 15.00 -20.07 9.15
C ALA A 94 13.62 -19.39 9.11
N ALA A 95 12.77 -19.79 8.16
CA ALA A 95 11.39 -19.32 8.06
C ALA A 95 10.58 -19.65 9.31
N LEU A 96 10.76 -20.86 9.87
CA LEU A 96 10.16 -21.25 11.14
C LEU A 96 10.64 -20.36 12.29
N ALA A 97 11.97 -20.25 12.47
CA ALA A 97 12.57 -19.51 13.58
C ALA A 97 12.18 -18.02 13.60
N VAL A 98 12.10 -17.38 12.42
CA VAL A 98 11.73 -15.96 12.31
C VAL A 98 10.27 -15.72 12.68
N ASN A 99 9.36 -16.66 12.34
CA ASN A 99 7.92 -16.41 12.36
C ASN A 99 7.16 -17.11 13.50
N ILE A 100 7.72 -18.15 14.12
CA ILE A 100 6.98 -18.97 15.10
C ILE A 100 6.47 -18.15 16.30
N LYS A 101 7.23 -17.13 16.73
CA LYS A 101 6.86 -16.21 17.82
C LYS A 101 5.58 -15.40 17.56
N ASP A 102 5.17 -15.25 16.30
CA ASP A 102 3.97 -14.53 15.92
C ASP A 102 2.74 -15.44 15.81
N LEU A 103 2.93 -16.77 15.72
CA LEU A 103 1.83 -17.73 15.61
C LEU A 103 1.04 -17.81 16.91
N LYS A 104 -0.29 -17.83 16.80
CA LYS A 104 -1.17 -18.00 17.96
C LYS A 104 -0.89 -19.35 18.66
N PRO A 105 -0.93 -19.41 20.00
CA PRO A 105 -0.93 -20.68 20.71
C PRO A 105 -2.05 -21.61 20.19
N GLY A 106 -1.74 -22.89 20.00
CA GLY A 106 -2.63 -23.87 19.39
C GLY A 106 -2.77 -23.76 17.86
N GLY A 107 -2.11 -22.79 17.23
CA GLY A 107 -2.08 -22.62 15.77
C GLY A 107 -1.41 -23.79 15.05
N ILE A 108 -1.60 -23.85 13.72
CA ILE A 108 -1.06 -24.92 12.88
C ILE A 108 0.30 -24.50 12.30
N VAL A 109 1.29 -25.38 12.40
CA VAL A 109 2.59 -25.24 11.75
C VAL A 109 2.70 -26.31 10.68
N ILE A 110 2.68 -25.92 9.40
CA ILE A 110 3.01 -26.83 8.30
C ILE A 110 4.49 -26.62 7.97
N VAL A 111 5.31 -27.65 8.19
CA VAL A 111 6.76 -27.54 8.06
C VAL A 111 7.30 -28.47 6.99
N ASN A 112 8.11 -27.91 6.08
CA ASN A 112 8.83 -28.69 5.08
C ASN A 112 10.06 -29.36 5.70
N THR A 113 9.98 -30.64 6.03
CA THR A 113 11.08 -31.38 6.68
C THR A 113 12.24 -31.68 5.72
N GLY A 114 12.05 -31.53 4.42
CA GLY A 114 13.07 -31.74 3.39
C GLY A 114 14.26 -30.78 3.41
N GLN A 115 14.27 -29.80 4.33
CA GLN A 115 15.37 -28.83 4.56
C GLN A 115 15.71 -28.69 6.05
N PHE A 116 15.61 -29.75 6.86
CA PHE A 116 15.91 -29.74 8.31
C PHE A 116 17.18 -30.52 8.68
N GLY A 117 18.16 -30.60 7.79
CA GLY A 117 19.46 -31.21 8.10
C GLY A 117 20.35 -30.31 8.95
N ASP A 118 21.45 -30.85 9.49
CA ASP A 118 22.38 -30.10 10.37
C ASP A 118 22.91 -28.82 9.71
N SER A 119 23.17 -28.87 8.39
CA SER A 119 23.65 -27.70 7.64
C SER A 119 22.58 -26.63 7.47
N ASP A 120 21.30 -26.99 7.40
CA ASP A 120 20.18 -26.06 7.30
C ASP A 120 19.91 -25.38 8.65
N LEU A 121 19.95 -26.16 9.74
CA LEU A 121 19.86 -25.64 11.10
C LEU A 121 21.00 -24.65 11.40
N ALA A 122 22.23 -24.98 10.98
CA ALA A 122 23.38 -24.09 11.14
C ALA A 122 23.21 -22.77 10.38
N LYS A 123 22.72 -22.80 9.12
CA LYS A 123 22.42 -21.57 8.35
C LYS A 123 21.31 -20.73 9.00
N ALA A 124 20.31 -21.39 9.57
CA ALA A 124 19.24 -20.76 10.33
C ALA A 124 19.68 -20.26 11.71
N ARG A 125 20.94 -20.51 12.12
CA ARG A 125 21.51 -20.18 13.43
C ARG A 125 20.77 -20.85 14.59
N LEU A 126 20.32 -22.09 14.38
CA LEU A 126 19.66 -22.90 15.39
C LEU A 126 20.65 -23.90 15.99
N THR A 127 20.68 -23.97 17.32
CA THR A 127 21.55 -24.89 18.08
C THR A 127 20.91 -26.25 18.34
N SER A 128 19.59 -26.33 18.24
CA SER A 128 18.78 -27.54 18.36
C SER A 128 17.75 -27.59 17.23
N ASN A 129 17.24 -28.79 16.94
CA ASN A 129 16.19 -28.97 15.95
C ASN A 129 14.81 -28.69 16.60
N PRO A 130 14.07 -27.64 16.18
CA PRO A 130 12.77 -27.31 16.76
C PRO A 130 11.73 -28.44 16.68
N LEU A 131 11.89 -29.36 15.72
CA LEU A 131 11.02 -30.53 15.56
C LEU A 131 11.26 -31.62 16.61
N LYS A 132 12.31 -31.49 17.43
CA LYS A 132 12.76 -32.53 18.37
C LYS A 132 13.04 -32.01 19.79
N ASP A 133 13.02 -30.70 20.00
CA ASP A 133 13.44 -30.07 21.26
C ASP A 133 12.28 -29.55 22.11
N HIS A 134 11.04 -29.94 21.79
CA HIS A 134 9.79 -29.55 22.47
C HIS A 134 9.43 -28.05 22.36
N SER A 135 10.17 -27.26 21.57
CA SER A 135 9.86 -25.84 21.37
C SER A 135 8.55 -25.60 20.63
N LEU A 136 8.00 -26.62 19.96
CA LEU A 136 6.76 -26.54 19.20
C LEU A 136 5.54 -27.17 19.91
N ASP A 137 5.67 -27.62 21.16
CA ASP A 137 4.62 -28.34 21.90
C ASP A 137 3.33 -27.52 22.08
N ALA A 138 3.43 -26.19 22.01
CA ALA A 138 2.27 -25.29 22.08
C ALA A 138 1.45 -25.22 20.78
N TYR A 139 1.86 -25.93 19.72
CA TYR A 139 1.30 -25.82 18.37
C TYR A 139 0.91 -27.18 17.79
N ARG A 140 0.06 -27.15 16.77
CA ARG A 140 -0.28 -28.33 15.97
C ARG A 140 0.69 -28.45 14.81
N VAL A 141 1.71 -29.28 14.96
CA VAL A 141 2.78 -29.43 13.95
C VAL A 141 2.40 -30.50 12.93
N ILE A 142 2.45 -30.14 11.64
CA ILE A 142 2.23 -31.00 10.49
C ILE A 142 3.54 -31.08 9.70
N GLU A 143 4.22 -32.21 9.83
CA GLU A 143 5.51 -32.47 9.19
C GLU A 143 5.34 -33.12 7.82
N ILE A 144 5.82 -32.46 6.76
CA ILE A 144 5.75 -32.98 5.39
C ILE A 144 7.09 -32.76 4.70
N ASP A 145 7.67 -33.82 4.12
CA ASP A 145 8.84 -33.67 3.24
C ASP A 145 8.39 -33.19 1.85
N ILE A 146 8.08 -31.90 1.72
CA ILE A 146 7.56 -31.31 0.48
C ILE A 146 8.55 -31.50 -0.66
N ASN A 147 9.86 -31.45 -0.38
CA ASN A 147 10.90 -31.66 -1.38
C ASN A 147 10.77 -33.05 -2.02
N LYS A 148 10.65 -34.09 -1.20
CA LYS A 148 10.46 -35.47 -1.67
C LYS A 148 9.12 -35.63 -2.39
N ARG A 149 8.03 -35.08 -1.86
CA ARG A 149 6.69 -35.18 -2.47
C ARG A 149 6.63 -34.58 -3.86
N VAL A 150 7.30 -33.45 -4.08
CA VAL A 150 7.36 -32.82 -5.40
C VAL A 150 8.19 -33.65 -6.38
N ILE A 151 9.31 -34.23 -5.94
CA ILE A 151 10.10 -35.16 -6.76
C ILE A 151 9.26 -36.38 -7.18
N GLU A 152 8.52 -36.98 -6.25
CA GLU A 152 7.62 -38.10 -6.51
C GLU A 152 6.51 -37.71 -7.49
N ALA A 153 5.86 -36.56 -7.27
CA ALA A 153 4.79 -36.05 -8.13
C ALA A 153 5.28 -35.78 -9.56
N LEU A 154 6.52 -35.30 -9.71
CA LEU A 154 7.12 -34.94 -10.99
C LEU A 154 8.07 -36.01 -11.54
N ALA A 155 7.98 -37.23 -11.03
CA ALA A 155 8.73 -38.37 -11.56
C ALA A 155 8.44 -38.55 -13.06
N GLY A 156 9.51 -38.67 -13.85
CA GLY A 156 9.44 -38.77 -15.32
C GLY A 156 9.31 -37.43 -16.06
N SER A 157 9.31 -36.29 -15.37
CA SER A 157 9.38 -34.98 -16.05
C SER A 157 10.75 -34.74 -16.71
N THR A 158 10.77 -33.89 -17.73
CA THR A 158 12.00 -33.48 -18.43
C THR A 158 12.75 -32.34 -17.73
N LEU A 159 12.23 -31.87 -16.59
CA LEU A 159 12.79 -30.77 -15.84
C LEU A 159 14.05 -31.17 -15.07
N SER A 160 14.99 -30.23 -14.91
CA SER A 160 16.15 -30.44 -14.05
C SER A 160 15.72 -30.58 -12.57
N PRO A 161 16.55 -31.20 -11.71
CA PRO A 161 16.24 -31.32 -10.27
C PRO A 161 15.95 -29.97 -9.60
N LYS A 162 16.63 -28.90 -10.05
CA LYS A 162 16.41 -27.54 -9.54
C LYS A 162 15.05 -26.99 -9.95
N GLU A 163 14.60 -27.24 -11.18
CA GLU A 163 13.28 -26.81 -11.66
C GLU A 163 12.14 -27.59 -11.00
N VAL A 164 12.32 -28.89 -10.78
CA VAL A 164 11.39 -29.70 -9.97
C VAL A 164 11.21 -29.09 -8.59
N GLN A 165 12.31 -28.76 -7.89
CA GLN A 165 12.23 -28.15 -6.56
C GLN A 165 11.58 -26.76 -6.55
N ARG A 166 11.60 -26.02 -7.67
CA ARG A 166 10.88 -24.73 -7.78
C ARG A 166 9.36 -24.88 -7.80
N CYS A 167 8.83 -26.10 -7.99
CA CYS A 167 7.38 -26.36 -7.97
C CYS A 167 6.83 -26.61 -6.55
N LYS A 168 7.68 -26.62 -5.51
CA LYS A 168 7.28 -26.85 -4.11
C LYS A 168 6.24 -25.85 -3.59
N ASN A 169 6.28 -24.63 -4.11
CA ASN A 169 5.35 -23.57 -3.78
C ASN A 169 3.92 -23.87 -4.24
N PHE A 170 3.74 -24.53 -5.39
CA PHE A 170 2.43 -24.95 -5.90
C PHE A 170 1.94 -26.23 -5.24
N TYR A 171 2.82 -27.18 -4.90
CA TYR A 171 2.43 -28.30 -4.03
C TYR A 171 1.87 -27.78 -2.71
N THR A 172 2.57 -26.86 -2.08
CA THR A 172 2.14 -26.21 -0.84
C THR A 172 0.80 -25.48 -1.02
N LEU A 173 0.64 -24.73 -2.12
CA LEU A 173 -0.62 -24.05 -2.43
C LEU A 173 -1.80 -25.03 -2.57
N GLY A 174 -1.59 -26.17 -3.24
CA GLY A 174 -2.62 -27.19 -3.43
C GLY A 174 -3.07 -27.78 -2.11
N LEU A 175 -2.13 -28.06 -1.21
CA LEU A 175 -2.42 -28.52 0.14
C LEU A 175 -3.26 -27.50 0.93
N MET A 176 -2.94 -26.21 0.81
CA MET A 176 -3.70 -25.16 1.46
C MET A 176 -5.09 -24.97 0.84
N TYR A 177 -5.24 -25.18 -0.46
CA TYR A 177 -6.56 -25.18 -1.10
C TYR A 177 -7.44 -26.31 -0.60
N TRP A 178 -6.88 -27.50 -0.42
CA TRP A 178 -7.61 -28.59 0.19
C TRP A 178 -8.00 -28.28 1.65
N LEU A 179 -7.07 -27.75 2.44
CA LEU A 179 -7.29 -27.45 3.86
C LEU A 179 -8.42 -26.42 4.08
N TYR A 180 -8.54 -25.45 3.19
CA TYR A 180 -9.52 -24.36 3.28
C TYR A 180 -10.69 -24.47 2.29
N ASN A 181 -10.92 -25.65 1.74
CA ASN A 181 -12.00 -25.91 0.78
C ASN A 181 -12.05 -24.86 -0.35
N ARG A 182 -10.94 -24.73 -1.10
CA ARG A 182 -10.77 -23.79 -2.21
C ARG A 182 -10.56 -24.52 -3.53
N ASP A 183 -11.10 -23.94 -4.60
CA ASP A 183 -10.96 -24.48 -5.96
C ASP A 183 -9.57 -24.19 -6.54
N MET A 184 -8.98 -25.19 -7.19
CA MET A 184 -7.70 -25.07 -7.89
C MET A 184 -7.82 -24.43 -9.27
N GLU A 185 -9.02 -24.47 -9.88
CA GLU A 185 -9.23 -24.14 -11.29
C GLU A 185 -8.75 -22.73 -11.68
N PRO A 186 -8.97 -21.67 -10.86
CA PRO A 186 -8.44 -20.35 -11.16
C PRO A 186 -6.91 -20.32 -11.29
N THR A 187 -6.21 -21.03 -10.40
CA THR A 187 -4.74 -21.11 -10.43
C THR A 187 -4.24 -21.96 -11.60
N LEU A 188 -4.94 -23.05 -11.93
CA LEU A 188 -4.60 -23.89 -13.08
C LEU A 188 -4.68 -23.12 -14.39
N LYS A 189 -5.73 -22.31 -14.57
CA LYS A 189 -5.89 -21.43 -15.72
C LYS A 189 -4.81 -20.36 -15.77
N TRP A 190 -4.55 -19.69 -14.64
CA TRP A 190 -3.49 -18.68 -14.55
C TRP A 190 -2.10 -19.24 -14.89
N LEU A 191 -1.79 -20.46 -14.44
CA LEU A 191 -0.54 -21.15 -14.78
C LEU A 191 -0.39 -21.34 -16.29
N ALA A 192 -1.46 -21.79 -16.96
CA ALA A 192 -1.46 -22.00 -18.40
C ALA A 192 -1.27 -20.70 -19.19
N GLU A 193 -1.88 -19.60 -18.73
CA GLU A 193 -1.73 -18.28 -19.36
C GLU A 193 -0.35 -17.67 -19.12
N LYS A 194 0.12 -17.67 -17.87
CA LYS A 194 1.38 -17.00 -17.50
C LYS A 194 2.60 -17.68 -18.11
N PHE A 195 2.64 -19.00 -18.11
CA PHE A 195 3.77 -19.78 -18.61
C PHE A 195 3.46 -20.42 -19.96
N ALA A 196 2.57 -19.83 -20.77
CA ALA A 196 2.16 -20.35 -22.08
C ALA A 196 3.35 -20.65 -23.02
N LYS A 197 4.48 -19.95 -22.84
CA LYS A 197 5.71 -20.15 -23.62
C LYS A 197 6.62 -21.28 -23.10
N GLU A 198 6.32 -21.84 -21.93
CA GLU A 198 7.09 -22.91 -21.27
C GLU A 198 6.16 -24.09 -20.87
N PRO A 199 5.66 -24.89 -21.83
CA PRO A 199 4.64 -25.92 -21.56
C PRO A 199 5.03 -26.96 -20.50
N ALA A 200 6.30 -27.37 -20.47
CA ALA A 200 6.81 -28.30 -19.46
C ALA A 200 6.72 -27.73 -18.04
N MET A 201 6.93 -26.42 -17.87
CA MET A 201 6.75 -25.74 -16.58
C MET A 201 5.28 -25.61 -16.21
N VAL A 202 4.38 -25.37 -17.18
CA VAL A 202 2.92 -25.38 -16.93
C VAL A 202 2.50 -26.74 -16.39
N GLU A 203 2.83 -27.80 -17.11
CA GLU A 203 2.45 -29.17 -16.75
C GLU A 203 2.99 -29.54 -15.35
N ALA A 204 4.26 -29.25 -15.09
CA ALA A 204 4.88 -29.54 -13.80
C ALA A 204 4.22 -28.78 -12.64
N ASN A 205 3.98 -27.47 -12.78
CA ASN A 205 3.34 -26.69 -11.71
C ASN A 205 1.89 -27.12 -11.48
N GLN A 206 1.14 -27.43 -12.54
CA GLN A 206 -0.24 -27.96 -12.43
C GLN A 206 -0.25 -29.34 -11.76
N LYS A 207 0.68 -30.23 -12.11
CA LYS A 207 0.81 -31.56 -11.50
C LYS A 207 1.21 -31.46 -10.02
N ALA A 208 2.14 -30.56 -9.69
CA ALA A 208 2.53 -30.28 -8.31
C ALA A 208 1.35 -29.73 -7.49
N LEU A 209 0.56 -28.79 -8.03
CA LEU A 209 -0.64 -28.25 -7.40
C LEU A 209 -1.65 -29.35 -7.08
N ARG A 210 -1.98 -30.19 -8.07
CA ARG A 210 -2.91 -31.33 -7.89
C ARG A 210 -2.38 -32.34 -6.86
N ALA A 211 -1.08 -32.64 -6.90
CA ALA A 211 -0.46 -33.56 -5.95
C ALA A 211 -0.53 -33.03 -4.51
N GLY A 212 -0.36 -31.72 -4.32
CA GLY A 212 -0.53 -31.06 -3.03
C GLY A 212 -1.95 -31.14 -2.50
N PHE A 213 -2.94 -30.88 -3.36
CA PHE A 213 -4.35 -30.99 -3.00
C PHE A 213 -4.73 -32.42 -2.60
N ASN A 214 -4.38 -33.41 -3.43
CA ASN A 214 -4.66 -34.81 -3.17
C ASN A 214 -3.94 -35.35 -1.93
N ALA A 215 -2.80 -34.76 -1.56
CA ALA A 215 -2.08 -35.15 -0.35
C ALA A 215 -2.88 -34.89 0.94
N GLY A 216 -3.75 -33.89 0.93
CA GLY A 216 -4.65 -33.63 2.05
C GLY A 216 -5.59 -34.81 2.35
N ASP A 217 -6.17 -35.42 1.30
CA ASP A 217 -7.06 -36.59 1.44
C ASP A 217 -6.31 -37.86 1.84
N ILE A 218 -5.06 -38.03 1.36
CA ILE A 218 -4.34 -39.31 1.47
C ILE A 218 -3.57 -39.43 2.78
N GLN A 219 -3.00 -38.33 3.29
CA GLN A 219 -2.00 -38.43 4.35
C GLN A 219 -2.59 -38.45 5.78
N GLU A 220 -3.90 -38.34 5.94
CA GLU A 220 -4.62 -38.28 7.25
C GLU A 220 -3.96 -37.31 8.27
N LEU A 221 -3.23 -36.30 7.78
CA LEU A 221 -2.45 -35.39 8.61
C LEU A 221 -3.31 -34.36 9.33
N PHE A 222 -4.54 -34.15 8.85
CA PHE A 222 -5.44 -33.12 9.35
C PHE A 222 -6.64 -33.77 10.03
N GLN A 223 -7.06 -33.19 11.14
CA GLN A 223 -8.25 -33.65 11.88
C GLN A 223 -9.57 -33.17 11.24
N GLY A 224 -9.50 -32.33 10.20
CA GLY A 224 -10.65 -31.70 9.56
C GLY A 224 -10.21 -30.72 8.48
N ARG A 225 -11.18 -30.26 7.68
CA ARG A 225 -11.05 -29.16 6.73
C ARG A 225 -11.75 -27.94 7.29
N PHE A 226 -11.39 -26.77 6.80
CA PHE A 226 -12.00 -25.51 7.17
C PHE A 226 -12.68 -24.88 5.97
N GLU A 227 -13.78 -24.17 6.21
CA GLU A 227 -14.39 -23.30 5.22
C GLU A 227 -14.67 -21.95 5.86
N VAL A 228 -14.18 -20.89 5.21
CA VAL A 228 -14.59 -19.51 5.49
C VAL A 228 -15.69 -19.15 4.50
N PRO A 229 -16.96 -18.97 4.96
CA PRO A 229 -18.08 -18.61 4.11
C PRO A 229 -17.86 -17.28 3.36
N LYS A 230 -18.71 -17.00 2.38
CA LYS A 230 -18.66 -15.73 1.64
C LYS A 230 -18.98 -14.54 2.55
N CYS A 231 -18.45 -13.38 2.20
CA CYS A 231 -18.76 -12.14 2.88
C CYS A 231 -20.03 -11.51 2.28
N ASP A 232 -21.18 -11.77 2.93
CA ASP A 232 -22.49 -11.32 2.44
C ASP A 232 -22.82 -9.86 2.83
N VAL A 233 -21.94 -9.21 3.60
CA VAL A 233 -22.12 -7.81 4.05
C VAL A 233 -21.53 -6.78 3.09
N LEU A 234 -20.73 -7.20 2.11
CA LEU A 234 -20.17 -6.28 1.12
C LEU A 234 -21.28 -5.76 0.19
N PRO A 235 -21.28 -4.45 -0.16
CA PRO A 235 -22.26 -3.91 -1.09
C PRO A 235 -22.26 -4.66 -2.44
N PRO A 236 -23.42 -4.89 -3.08
CA PRO A 236 -23.46 -5.55 -4.38
C PRO A 236 -22.71 -4.73 -5.45
N GLY A 237 -21.98 -5.41 -6.34
CA GLY A 237 -21.25 -4.77 -7.42
C GLY A 237 -20.25 -5.69 -8.12
N THR A 238 -19.51 -5.13 -9.08
CA THR A 238 -18.39 -5.83 -9.72
C THR A 238 -17.11 -5.55 -8.95
N TYR A 239 -16.47 -6.60 -8.46
CA TYR A 239 -15.24 -6.51 -7.68
C TYR A 239 -14.04 -7.03 -8.46
N ARG A 240 -12.87 -6.50 -8.12
CA ARG A 240 -11.58 -7.10 -8.46
C ARG A 240 -10.64 -7.01 -7.26
N ASN A 241 -9.76 -7.99 -7.10
CA ASN A 241 -8.63 -7.81 -6.20
C ASN A 241 -7.69 -6.74 -6.81
N ILE A 242 -7.19 -5.81 -5.99
CA ILE A 242 -6.28 -4.76 -6.44
C ILE A 242 -5.16 -4.51 -5.42
N MET A 243 -3.95 -4.28 -5.91
CA MET A 243 -2.83 -3.81 -5.08
C MET A 243 -2.73 -2.29 -5.08
N GLY A 244 -2.20 -1.68 -4.01
CA GLY A 244 -2.18 -0.23 -3.86
C GLY A 244 -1.46 0.52 -4.99
N ASN A 245 -0.26 0.08 -5.39
CA ASN A 245 0.46 0.72 -6.51
C ASN A 245 -0.30 0.62 -7.85
N GLN A 246 -1.05 -0.47 -8.06
CA GLN A 246 -1.87 -0.65 -9.26
C GLN A 246 -3.09 0.27 -9.22
N ALA A 247 -3.80 0.31 -8.10
CA ALA A 247 -4.95 1.21 -7.89
C ALA A 247 -4.53 2.68 -8.06
N LEU A 248 -3.39 3.07 -7.50
CA LEU A 248 -2.82 4.42 -7.65
C LEU A 248 -2.54 4.75 -9.11
N SER A 249 -1.88 3.85 -9.84
CA SER A 249 -1.58 4.03 -11.26
C SER A 249 -2.84 4.18 -12.11
N MET A 250 -3.88 3.37 -11.82
CA MET A 250 -5.20 3.49 -12.47
C MET A 250 -5.88 4.82 -12.12
N GLY A 251 -5.77 5.29 -10.87
CA GLY A 251 -6.33 6.55 -10.42
C GLY A 251 -5.65 7.77 -11.05
N LEU A 252 -4.34 7.71 -11.28
CA LEU A 252 -3.62 8.75 -12.03
C LEU A 252 -4.14 8.86 -13.46
N VAL A 253 -4.31 7.73 -14.16
CA VAL A 253 -4.86 7.69 -15.52
C VAL A 253 -6.28 8.24 -15.53
N ALA A 254 -7.15 7.78 -14.61
CA ALA A 254 -8.51 8.29 -14.50
C ALA A 254 -8.53 9.80 -14.22
N GLY A 255 -7.67 10.29 -13.31
CA GLY A 255 -7.57 11.71 -12.99
C GLY A 255 -7.10 12.56 -14.17
N ALA A 256 -6.17 12.06 -15.00
CA ALA A 256 -5.76 12.71 -16.23
C ALA A 256 -6.90 12.77 -17.26
N GLU A 257 -7.62 11.67 -17.48
CA GLU A 257 -8.78 11.61 -18.37
C GLU A 257 -9.90 12.58 -17.92
N LEU A 258 -10.21 12.62 -16.62
CA LEU A 258 -11.19 13.54 -16.03
C LEU A 258 -10.78 15.02 -16.15
N ALA A 259 -9.47 15.28 -16.22
CA ALA A 259 -8.91 16.60 -16.53
C ALA A 259 -8.83 16.89 -18.04
N GLY A 260 -9.11 15.92 -18.92
CA GLY A 260 -8.89 16.07 -20.37
C GLY A 260 -7.42 16.22 -20.75
N LEU A 261 -6.52 15.62 -19.97
CA LEU A 261 -5.07 15.69 -20.13
C LEU A 261 -4.47 14.30 -20.39
N LYS A 262 -3.27 14.29 -20.98
CA LYS A 262 -2.41 13.11 -21.03
C LYS A 262 -1.39 13.17 -19.90
N ILE A 263 -0.89 12.02 -19.46
CA ILE A 263 0.19 11.94 -18.47
C ILE A 263 1.55 12.00 -19.15
N PHE A 264 2.45 12.78 -18.57
CA PHE A 264 3.89 12.59 -18.71
C PHE A 264 4.47 12.17 -17.36
N ILE A 265 4.99 10.95 -17.25
CA ILE A 265 5.67 10.47 -16.05
C ILE A 265 7.19 10.48 -16.25
N GLY A 266 7.88 11.31 -15.45
CA GLY A 266 9.33 11.25 -15.27
C GLY A 266 9.66 10.60 -13.94
N SER A 267 10.30 9.43 -13.92
CA SER A 267 10.57 8.71 -12.68
C SER A 267 11.91 7.99 -12.70
N TYR A 268 12.53 7.85 -11.53
CA TYR A 268 13.69 6.99 -11.30
C TYR A 268 13.23 5.73 -10.54
N PRO A 269 13.71 4.52 -10.88
CA PRO A 269 13.32 3.30 -10.18
C PRO A 269 13.81 3.30 -8.71
N ILE A 270 12.88 3.22 -7.76
CA ILE A 270 13.16 3.12 -6.33
C ILE A 270 12.07 2.29 -5.64
N THR A 271 12.47 1.30 -4.81
CA THR A 271 11.52 0.51 -4.01
C THR A 271 10.88 1.38 -2.92
N PRO A 272 9.57 1.28 -2.66
CA PRO A 272 8.56 0.45 -3.31
C PRO A 272 7.75 1.16 -4.42
N ALA A 273 8.24 2.24 -5.01
CA ALA A 273 7.52 3.06 -6.01
C ALA A 273 7.71 2.61 -7.48
N SER A 274 8.76 1.86 -7.82
CA SER A 274 9.03 1.39 -9.21
C SER A 274 7.83 0.78 -9.94
N PRO A 275 6.94 -0.02 -9.30
CA PRO A 275 5.78 -0.58 -9.98
C PRO A 275 4.80 0.46 -10.55
N ILE A 276 4.82 1.71 -10.07
CA ILE A 276 4.00 2.80 -10.61
C ILE A 276 4.48 3.18 -12.03
N LEU A 277 5.78 3.36 -12.21
CA LEU A 277 6.38 3.61 -13.53
C LEU A 277 6.11 2.44 -14.47
N GLU A 278 6.30 1.21 -14.01
CA GLU A 278 6.03 -0.01 -14.80
C GLU A 278 4.56 -0.09 -15.25
N SER A 279 3.62 0.15 -14.33
CA SER A 279 2.19 0.11 -14.63
C SER A 279 1.79 1.19 -15.64
N LEU A 280 2.22 2.43 -15.41
CA LEU A 280 1.92 3.56 -16.30
C LEU A 280 2.55 3.41 -17.68
N ALA A 281 3.76 2.83 -17.78
CA ALA A 281 4.39 2.52 -19.07
C ALA A 281 3.57 1.51 -19.91
N GLY A 282 2.75 0.68 -19.26
CA GLY A 282 1.81 -0.24 -19.89
C GLY A 282 0.51 0.41 -20.39
N TYR A 283 0.21 1.65 -20.00
CA TYR A 283 -1.05 2.35 -20.31
C TYR A 283 -0.95 3.29 -21.52
N LYS A 284 -0.20 2.90 -22.55
CA LYS A 284 0.03 3.70 -23.77
C LYS A 284 -1.26 4.01 -24.54
N GLN A 285 -2.27 3.15 -24.42
CA GLN A 285 -3.59 3.36 -25.02
C GLN A 285 -4.31 4.61 -24.48
N PHE A 286 -3.96 5.07 -23.28
CA PHE A 286 -4.44 6.33 -22.69
C PHE A 286 -3.49 7.51 -22.97
N GLY A 287 -2.54 7.34 -23.89
CA GLY A 287 -1.59 8.39 -24.26
C GLY A 287 -0.54 8.70 -23.18
N VAL A 288 -0.32 7.79 -22.23
CA VAL A 288 0.73 7.94 -21.21
C VAL A 288 2.11 7.94 -21.87
N LEU A 289 2.88 9.00 -21.60
CA LEU A 289 4.30 9.10 -21.96
C LEU A 289 5.14 8.85 -20.72
N SER A 290 6.06 7.89 -20.78
CA SER A 290 6.93 7.54 -19.66
C SER A 290 8.39 7.77 -20.01
N MET A 291 9.14 8.29 -19.04
CA MET A 291 10.58 8.49 -19.10
C MET A 291 11.21 7.95 -17.81
N GLN A 292 12.00 6.88 -17.95
CA GLN A 292 12.91 6.47 -16.90
C GLN A 292 14.12 7.39 -16.95
N ALA A 293 14.27 8.23 -15.93
CA ALA A 293 15.40 9.16 -15.83
C ALA A 293 16.64 8.49 -15.24
N GLU A 294 17.77 9.19 -15.32
CA GLU A 294 19.06 8.82 -14.75
C GLU A 294 19.14 8.97 -13.23
N ASP A 295 18.36 9.90 -12.66
CA ASP A 295 18.23 10.17 -11.23
C ASP A 295 16.88 10.85 -10.89
N GLU A 296 16.64 11.09 -9.60
CA GLU A 296 15.41 11.74 -9.13
C GLU A 296 15.28 13.23 -9.51
N ILE A 297 16.39 13.94 -9.71
CA ILE A 297 16.42 15.35 -10.10
C ILE A 297 15.95 15.47 -11.55
N ALA A 298 16.57 14.73 -12.47
CA ALA A 298 16.19 14.64 -13.86
C ALA A 298 14.72 14.20 -14.02
N ALA A 299 14.28 13.21 -13.23
CA ALA A 299 12.90 12.73 -13.22
C ALA A 299 11.88 13.84 -12.89
N VAL A 300 12.10 14.64 -11.84
CA VAL A 300 11.15 15.70 -11.48
C VAL A 300 11.20 16.87 -12.46
N CYS A 301 12.39 17.25 -12.92
CA CYS A 301 12.56 18.31 -13.91
C CYS A 301 11.86 17.96 -15.24
N ALA A 302 11.94 16.70 -15.68
CA ALA A 302 11.23 16.24 -16.87
C ALA A 302 9.70 16.25 -16.67
N ALA A 303 9.20 15.83 -15.51
CA ALA A 303 7.78 15.90 -15.19
C ALA A 303 7.24 17.34 -15.19
N ILE A 304 8.04 18.29 -14.68
CA ILE A 304 7.74 19.73 -14.75
C ILE A 304 7.71 20.20 -16.21
N GLY A 305 8.68 19.76 -17.03
CA GLY A 305 8.70 20.04 -18.46
C GLY A 305 7.46 19.52 -19.20
N GLY A 306 7.01 18.30 -18.87
CA GLY A 306 5.75 17.74 -19.37
C GLY A 306 4.54 18.60 -19.00
N SER A 307 4.50 19.08 -17.75
CA SER A 307 3.47 20.01 -17.27
C SER A 307 3.50 21.34 -18.02
N TYR A 308 4.69 21.89 -18.23
CA TYR A 308 4.85 23.11 -19.02
C TYR A 308 4.34 22.91 -20.45
N ALA A 309 4.57 21.74 -21.06
CA ALA A 309 4.09 21.38 -22.39
C ALA A 309 2.58 21.07 -22.48
N GLY A 310 1.83 21.16 -21.37
CA GLY A 310 0.38 20.95 -21.34
C GLY A 310 -0.06 19.49 -21.11
N HIS A 311 0.82 18.64 -20.58
CA HIS A 311 0.45 17.34 -20.01
C HIS A 311 0.21 17.49 -18.51
N LEU A 312 -0.35 16.48 -17.85
CA LEU A 312 -0.24 16.35 -16.40
C LEU A 312 1.11 15.71 -16.07
N GLY A 313 2.02 16.47 -15.46
CA GLY A 313 3.29 15.93 -14.99
C GLY A 313 3.08 15.05 -13.77
N VAL A 314 3.73 13.89 -13.79
CA VAL A 314 3.74 12.93 -12.68
C VAL A 314 5.17 12.49 -12.41
N THR A 315 5.53 12.32 -11.15
CA THR A 315 6.76 11.63 -10.74
C THR A 315 6.47 10.72 -9.56
N SER A 316 7.13 9.56 -9.48
CA SER A 316 6.99 8.61 -8.36
C SER A 316 8.33 8.39 -7.67
N THR A 317 8.32 8.24 -6.35
CA THR A 317 9.54 8.14 -5.55
C THR A 317 9.27 7.57 -4.14
N SER A 318 10.31 7.54 -3.32
CA SER A 318 10.26 7.28 -1.88
C SER A 318 11.09 8.33 -1.12
N GLY A 319 11.19 8.26 0.21
CA GLY A 319 11.82 9.27 1.07
C GLY A 319 13.16 9.85 0.57
N PRO A 320 14.17 9.05 0.19
CA PRO A 320 15.45 9.57 -0.32
C PRO A 320 15.30 10.37 -1.62
N GLY A 321 14.47 9.86 -2.53
CA GLY A 321 14.24 10.51 -3.81
C GLY A 321 13.37 11.76 -3.67
N LEU A 322 12.45 11.79 -2.69
CA LEU A 322 11.73 13.01 -2.33
C LEU A 322 12.70 14.12 -1.87
N ALA A 323 13.73 13.77 -1.09
CA ALA A 323 14.75 14.71 -0.65
C ALA A 323 15.51 15.35 -1.83
N LEU A 324 15.86 14.55 -2.84
CA LEU A 324 16.52 15.04 -4.06
C LEU A 324 15.60 15.90 -4.93
N LYS A 325 14.28 15.66 -4.90
CA LYS A 325 13.30 16.39 -5.71
C LYS A 325 12.93 17.76 -5.14
N GLN A 326 13.31 18.09 -3.90
CA GLN A 326 12.82 19.30 -3.20
C GLN A 326 13.06 20.59 -3.98
N GLU A 327 14.23 20.76 -4.61
CA GLU A 327 14.53 21.94 -5.42
C GLU A 327 13.62 22.04 -6.66
N GLY A 328 13.45 20.92 -7.39
CA GLY A 328 12.54 20.86 -8.53
C GLY A 328 11.08 21.10 -8.14
N ILE A 329 10.64 20.56 -7.00
CA ILE A 329 9.31 20.85 -6.45
C ILE A 329 9.18 22.35 -6.11
N GLY A 330 10.21 22.96 -5.52
CA GLY A 330 10.29 24.40 -5.28
C GLY A 330 10.13 25.21 -6.57
N LEU A 331 10.78 24.78 -7.65
CA LEU A 331 10.59 25.38 -8.98
C LEU A 331 9.13 25.26 -9.44
N ALA A 332 8.50 24.08 -9.32
CA ALA A 332 7.10 23.87 -9.70
C ALA A 332 6.11 24.77 -8.93
N ILE A 333 6.36 24.99 -7.63
CA ILE A 333 5.63 25.95 -6.80
C ILE A 333 5.82 27.36 -7.37
N ALA A 334 7.08 27.77 -7.60
CA ALA A 334 7.39 29.10 -8.06
C ALA A 334 6.71 29.39 -9.40
N ILE A 335 6.79 28.49 -10.39
CA ILE A 335 6.18 28.68 -11.72
C ILE A 335 4.69 28.34 -11.78
N GLU A 336 4.13 27.84 -10.68
CA GLU A 336 2.71 27.49 -10.50
C GLU A 336 2.22 26.55 -11.62
N LEU A 337 2.83 25.37 -11.70
CA LEU A 337 2.41 24.30 -12.62
C LEU A 337 1.79 23.12 -11.84
N PRO A 338 0.82 22.41 -12.45
CA PRO A 338 0.27 21.19 -11.88
C PRO A 338 1.33 20.09 -11.94
N LEU A 339 1.59 19.42 -10.83
CA LEU A 339 2.52 18.28 -10.76
C LEU A 339 2.05 17.34 -9.67
N VAL A 340 1.93 16.03 -9.95
CA VAL A 340 1.63 15.02 -8.93
C VAL A 340 2.91 14.28 -8.57
N ILE A 341 3.31 14.36 -7.30
CA ILE A 341 4.48 13.68 -6.75
C ILE A 341 4.00 12.55 -5.86
N VAL A 342 4.14 11.31 -6.31
CA VAL A 342 3.80 10.14 -5.51
C VAL A 342 5.00 9.76 -4.65
N ASN A 343 4.88 9.90 -3.33
CA ASN A 343 5.87 9.41 -2.37
C ASN A 343 5.34 8.14 -1.69
N VAL A 344 5.87 6.98 -2.10
CA VAL A 344 5.59 5.71 -1.46
C VAL A 344 6.59 5.51 -0.33
N GLN A 345 6.19 5.87 0.88
CA GLN A 345 7.05 5.92 2.06
C GLN A 345 7.60 4.53 2.45
N ARG A 346 8.81 4.52 3.00
CA ARG A 346 9.52 3.32 3.50
C ARG A 346 10.37 3.71 4.71
N GLY A 347 10.90 2.72 5.44
CA GLY A 347 11.74 2.98 6.61
C GLY A 347 12.99 3.81 6.27
N GLY A 348 13.21 4.90 7.01
CA GLY A 348 14.38 5.79 6.91
C GLY A 348 15.31 5.71 8.12
N PRO A 349 16.21 6.70 8.34
CA PRO A 349 16.63 7.75 7.40
C PRO A 349 17.65 7.23 6.35
N SER A 350 18.03 8.09 5.40
CA SER A 350 18.94 7.72 4.30
C SER A 350 18.39 6.50 3.52
N THR A 351 19.21 5.51 3.16
CA THR A 351 18.73 4.27 2.54
C THR A 351 17.67 3.57 3.38
N GLY A 352 17.86 3.57 4.71
CA GLY A 352 16.96 3.00 5.70
C GLY A 352 16.66 1.52 5.48
N LEU A 353 15.38 1.17 5.49
CA LEU A 353 14.84 -0.17 5.30
C LEU A 353 13.94 -0.19 4.05
N PRO A 354 14.52 -0.38 2.84
CA PRO A 354 13.79 -0.19 1.59
C PRO A 354 12.51 -1.01 1.42
N THR A 355 12.43 -2.15 2.08
CA THR A 355 11.32 -3.11 2.02
C THR A 355 10.36 -3.04 3.20
N LYS A 356 10.61 -2.17 4.18
CA LYS A 356 9.78 -2.03 5.38
C LYS A 356 8.93 -0.78 5.34
N THR A 357 7.71 -0.89 5.85
CA THR A 357 6.74 0.21 5.86
C THR A 357 7.05 1.19 6.99
N GLU A 358 6.89 2.48 6.71
CA GLU A 358 6.99 3.56 7.70
C GLU A 358 6.27 4.80 7.16
N GLN A 359 5.84 5.70 8.04
CA GLN A 359 5.12 6.94 7.69
C GLN A 359 5.92 8.18 8.14
N ALA A 360 7.22 8.18 7.87
CA ALA A 360 8.16 9.15 8.42
C ALA A 360 8.52 10.30 7.46
N ASP A 361 7.80 10.48 6.34
CA ASP A 361 8.09 11.55 5.39
C ASP A 361 7.10 12.74 5.46
N LEU A 362 6.12 12.75 6.37
CA LEU A 362 5.10 13.81 6.42
C LEU A 362 5.70 15.22 6.55
N LEU A 363 6.62 15.44 7.49
CA LEU A 363 7.25 16.75 7.66
C LEU A 363 8.13 17.12 6.45
N GLN A 364 8.79 16.14 5.82
CA GLN A 364 9.51 16.37 4.57
C GLN A 364 8.55 16.75 3.43
N ALA A 365 7.35 16.15 3.40
CA ALA A 365 6.31 16.44 2.42
C ALA A 365 5.64 17.80 2.66
N ILE A 366 5.52 18.27 3.90
CA ILE A 366 4.91 19.58 4.21
C ILE A 366 5.96 20.70 4.18
N PHE A 367 7.16 20.49 4.72
CA PHE A 367 8.15 21.53 5.02
C PHE A 367 9.55 21.29 4.39
N GLY A 368 9.72 20.32 3.50
CA GLY A 368 11.04 19.93 2.99
C GLY A 368 11.70 20.89 1.99
N ARG A 369 10.99 21.91 1.51
CA ARG A 369 11.51 22.88 0.53
C ARG A 369 12.14 24.08 1.25
N ASN A 370 13.03 24.80 0.57
CA ASN A 370 13.58 26.05 1.06
C ASN A 370 12.53 27.19 1.03
N SER A 371 12.59 28.06 2.04
CA SER A 371 11.71 29.24 2.18
C SER A 371 10.20 28.89 2.30
N GLU A 372 9.34 29.91 2.18
CA GLU A 372 7.88 29.79 2.23
C GLU A 372 7.33 29.13 0.94
N ALA A 373 7.40 27.81 0.90
CA ALA A 373 7.09 27.01 -0.28
C ALA A 373 6.11 25.88 0.05
N TRP A 374 4.89 26.23 0.45
CA TRP A 374 3.86 25.26 0.87
C TRP A 374 3.21 24.59 -0.35
N LEU A 375 2.68 23.38 -0.17
CA LEU A 375 1.95 22.64 -1.22
C LEU A 375 0.94 21.68 -0.59
N PRO A 376 -0.16 21.29 -1.27
CA PRO A 376 -1.10 20.30 -0.75
C PRO A 376 -0.51 18.88 -0.64
N VAL A 377 -0.80 18.19 0.46
CA VAL A 377 -0.37 16.83 0.77
C VAL A 377 -1.57 15.95 1.11
N ILE A 378 -1.69 14.82 0.42
CA ILE A 378 -2.77 13.84 0.55
C ILE A 378 -2.16 12.50 0.94
N ALA A 379 -2.83 11.67 1.73
CA ALA A 379 -2.38 10.34 2.11
C ALA A 379 -3.45 9.26 1.82
N CYS A 380 -3.04 8.16 1.20
CA CYS A 380 -3.89 6.99 0.96
C CYS A 380 -4.14 6.22 2.26
N ALA A 381 -5.36 5.76 2.51
CA ALA A 381 -5.72 4.97 3.69
C ALA A 381 -5.58 3.45 3.48
N THR A 382 -5.91 2.97 2.27
CA THR A 382 -5.94 1.54 1.90
C THR A 382 -5.48 1.32 0.45
N PRO A 383 -5.23 0.06 0.03
CA PRO A 383 -4.94 -0.26 -1.37
C PRO A 383 -5.97 0.28 -2.36
N SER A 384 -7.27 0.11 -2.13
CA SER A 384 -8.31 0.61 -3.06
C SER A 384 -8.47 2.12 -3.01
N ASP A 385 -8.37 2.74 -1.82
CA ASP A 385 -8.43 4.20 -1.62
C ASP A 385 -7.31 4.94 -2.38
N SER A 386 -6.23 4.24 -2.74
CA SER A 386 -5.15 4.80 -3.56
C SER A 386 -5.63 5.26 -4.94
N PHE A 387 -6.70 4.67 -5.49
CA PHE A 387 -7.34 5.16 -6.72
C PHE A 387 -7.96 6.54 -6.51
N ASP A 388 -8.81 6.69 -5.49
CA ASP A 388 -9.53 7.94 -5.23
C ASP A 388 -8.57 9.06 -4.80
N CYS A 389 -7.54 8.73 -4.01
CA CYS A 389 -6.52 9.70 -3.62
C CYS A 389 -5.70 10.20 -4.82
N ALA A 390 -5.41 9.35 -5.80
CA ALA A 390 -4.75 9.76 -7.04
C ALA A 390 -5.63 10.68 -7.89
N VAL A 391 -6.92 10.35 -8.05
CA VAL A 391 -7.89 11.23 -8.75
C VAL A 391 -7.97 12.59 -8.06
N GLU A 392 -8.08 12.61 -6.73
CA GLU A 392 -8.13 13.83 -5.93
C GLU A 392 -6.84 14.66 -6.04
N ALA A 393 -5.67 14.01 -6.04
CA ALA A 393 -4.38 14.70 -6.25
C ALA A 393 -4.31 15.35 -7.63
N CYS A 394 -4.76 14.66 -8.69
CA CYS A 394 -4.87 15.22 -10.04
C CYS A 394 -5.83 16.42 -10.07
N ARG A 395 -7.01 16.31 -9.44
CA ARG A 395 -7.99 17.40 -9.36
C ARG A 395 -7.38 18.64 -8.71
N ILE A 396 -6.78 18.49 -7.53
CA ILE A 396 -6.19 19.63 -6.80
C ILE A 396 -5.04 20.25 -7.60
N ALA A 397 -4.15 19.42 -8.17
CA ALA A 397 -3.02 19.91 -8.96
C ALA A 397 -3.48 20.77 -10.14
N VAL A 398 -4.48 20.30 -10.90
CA VAL A 398 -5.02 20.98 -12.08
C VAL A 398 -5.85 22.20 -11.70
N GLN A 399 -6.76 22.08 -10.74
CA GLN A 399 -7.68 23.17 -10.37
C GLN A 399 -6.92 24.37 -9.79
N TYR A 400 -5.93 24.12 -8.93
CA TYR A 400 -5.19 25.17 -8.23
C TYR A 400 -3.83 25.49 -8.85
N MET A 401 -3.46 24.85 -9.98
CA MET A 401 -2.17 25.04 -10.66
C MET A 401 -0.99 25.02 -9.68
N THR A 402 -0.85 23.90 -8.96
CA THR A 402 0.13 23.73 -7.89
C THR A 402 0.61 22.28 -7.83
N PRO A 403 1.87 22.00 -7.42
CA PRO A 403 2.29 20.63 -7.15
C PRO A 403 1.53 20.04 -5.95
N VAL A 404 1.25 18.74 -5.99
CA VAL A 404 0.59 17.98 -4.91
C VAL A 404 1.44 16.76 -4.58
N ILE A 405 1.72 16.54 -3.30
CA ILE A 405 2.34 15.29 -2.84
C ILE A 405 1.24 14.30 -2.44
N LEU A 406 1.27 13.12 -3.06
CA LEU A 406 0.44 11.98 -2.72
C LEU A 406 1.28 10.96 -1.94
N LEU A 407 1.00 10.82 -0.65
CA LEU A 407 1.64 9.88 0.25
C LEU A 407 0.94 8.52 0.18
N SER A 408 1.74 7.49 -0.06
CA SER A 408 1.41 6.09 0.22
C SER A 408 2.53 5.53 1.11
N ASP A 409 2.54 4.23 1.38
CA ASP A 409 3.61 3.56 2.09
C ASP A 409 3.76 2.11 1.63
N GLY A 410 4.87 1.47 2.02
CA GLY A 410 5.16 0.08 1.64
C GLY A 410 4.08 -0.93 2.03
N TYR A 411 3.26 -0.64 3.05
CA TYR A 411 2.15 -1.51 3.44
C TYR A 411 0.99 -1.37 2.45
N ILE A 412 0.56 -0.15 2.12
CA ILE A 412 -0.51 0.08 1.14
C ILE A 412 -0.08 -0.35 -0.26
N ALA A 413 1.13 0.03 -0.67
CA ALA A 413 1.64 -0.19 -2.02
C ALA A 413 1.67 -1.67 -2.43
N ASN A 414 2.04 -2.53 -1.48
CA ASN A 414 2.17 -3.97 -1.68
C ASN A 414 0.94 -4.75 -1.19
N GLY A 415 0.15 -4.20 -0.28
CA GLY A 415 -1.10 -4.82 0.18
C GLY A 415 -2.15 -4.87 -0.92
N SER A 416 -3.10 -5.79 -0.76
CA SER A 416 -4.25 -5.94 -1.65
C SER A 416 -5.55 -6.14 -0.88
N GLU A 417 -6.64 -5.68 -1.46
CA GLU A 417 -8.00 -5.87 -0.96
C GLU A 417 -9.01 -5.99 -2.12
N PRO A 418 -10.21 -6.51 -1.88
CA PRO A 418 -11.31 -6.45 -2.84
C PRO A 418 -11.71 -4.99 -3.10
N TRP A 419 -11.65 -4.59 -4.36
CA TRP A 419 -12.06 -3.26 -4.78
C TRP A 419 -13.32 -3.32 -5.63
N ARG A 420 -14.36 -2.66 -5.14
CA ARG A 420 -15.59 -2.42 -5.90
C ARG A 420 -15.28 -1.40 -6.99
N LEU A 421 -15.42 -1.82 -8.25
CA LEU A 421 -15.16 -0.93 -9.37
C LEU A 421 -16.10 0.28 -9.32
N PRO A 422 -15.57 1.52 -9.40
CA PRO A 422 -16.40 2.70 -9.53
C PRO A 422 -17.09 2.68 -10.89
N LYS A 423 -18.30 3.25 -10.96
CA LYS A 423 -18.93 3.54 -12.24
C LYS A 423 -18.27 4.77 -12.83
N LEU A 424 -17.94 4.73 -14.13
CA LEU A 424 -17.25 5.85 -14.78
C LEU A 424 -18.09 7.12 -14.75
N GLU A 425 -19.42 6.99 -14.79
CA GLU A 425 -20.36 8.13 -14.75
C GLU A 425 -20.46 8.78 -13.35
N GLU A 426 -20.03 8.08 -12.29
CA GLU A 426 -19.99 8.62 -10.93
C GLU A 426 -18.73 9.47 -10.69
N LEU A 427 -17.73 9.39 -11.56
CA LEU A 427 -16.51 10.19 -11.49
C LEU A 427 -16.75 11.61 -12.03
N LYS A 428 -16.57 12.60 -11.16
CA LYS A 428 -16.77 14.02 -11.51
C LYS A 428 -15.62 14.53 -12.37
N SER A 429 -15.93 15.10 -13.54
CA SER A 429 -14.93 15.72 -14.41
C SER A 429 -14.45 17.08 -13.87
N PHE A 430 -13.20 17.41 -14.18
CA PHE A 430 -12.54 18.66 -13.80
C PHE A 430 -11.59 19.13 -14.92
N PRO A 431 -12.14 19.42 -16.12
CA PRO A 431 -11.32 19.66 -17.30
C PRO A 431 -10.36 20.83 -17.11
N ALA A 432 -9.10 20.60 -17.48
CA ALA A 432 -8.06 21.63 -17.51
C ALA A 432 -8.44 22.74 -18.49
N ARG A 433 -8.13 23.98 -18.12
CA ARG A 433 -8.40 25.16 -18.95
C ARG A 433 -7.09 25.74 -19.47
N PHE A 434 -6.91 25.69 -20.77
CA PHE A 434 -5.80 26.37 -21.43
C PHE A 434 -6.27 27.73 -21.93
N ARG A 435 -5.50 28.78 -21.64
CA ARG A 435 -5.74 30.12 -22.17
C ARG A 435 -5.30 30.17 -23.63
N THR A 436 -6.22 30.57 -24.50
CA THR A 436 -6.00 30.78 -25.95
C THR A 436 -6.21 32.23 -26.38
N GLU A 437 -6.96 33.02 -25.62
CA GLU A 437 -7.27 34.41 -25.97
C GLU A 437 -6.10 35.36 -25.66
N VAL A 438 -5.73 36.18 -26.64
CA VAL A 438 -4.55 37.05 -26.63
C VAL A 438 -4.79 38.34 -25.84
N GLU A 439 -6.02 38.84 -25.84
CA GLU A 439 -6.37 40.11 -25.23
C GLU A 439 -6.12 40.10 -23.73
N ASN A 440 -5.41 41.13 -23.24
CA ASN A 440 -5.10 41.34 -21.82
C ASN A 440 -4.39 40.15 -21.15
N PHE A 441 -3.62 39.36 -21.90
CA PHE A 441 -2.89 38.24 -21.34
C PHE A 441 -1.79 38.71 -20.36
N LEU A 442 -1.92 38.27 -19.11
CA LEU A 442 -0.92 38.42 -18.06
C LEU A 442 -0.64 37.03 -17.47
N PRO A 443 0.60 36.52 -17.50
CA PRO A 443 0.90 35.12 -17.14
C PRO A 443 0.56 34.72 -15.71
N TYR A 444 0.37 35.69 -14.82
CA TYR A 444 0.04 35.50 -13.42
C TYR A 444 -1.25 36.25 -13.01
N ASP A 445 -2.12 36.60 -13.97
CA ASP A 445 -3.47 37.08 -13.67
C ASP A 445 -4.36 35.90 -13.24
N ARG A 446 -4.52 35.76 -11.92
CA ARG A 446 -5.09 34.57 -11.30
C ARG A 446 -6.62 34.64 -11.23
N ASN A 447 -7.26 33.48 -11.36
CA ASN A 447 -8.70 33.36 -11.13
C ASN A 447 -9.06 33.41 -9.63
N ALA A 448 -10.35 33.33 -9.30
CA ALA A 448 -10.75 32.83 -7.98
C ALA A 448 -10.41 31.34 -7.95
N ASP A 449 -9.99 30.67 -6.88
CA ASP A 449 -8.94 29.62 -6.89
C ASP A 449 -7.48 30.06 -6.93
N LEU A 450 -7.17 31.30 -7.29
CA LEU A 450 -5.80 31.83 -7.34
C LEU A 450 -4.88 31.05 -8.31
N ALA A 451 -5.44 30.32 -9.26
CA ALA A 451 -4.70 29.65 -10.30
C ALA A 451 -4.40 30.63 -11.45
N ARG A 452 -3.14 30.65 -11.88
CA ARG A 452 -2.72 31.43 -13.06
C ARG A 452 -3.23 30.81 -14.36
N PRO A 453 -3.26 31.56 -15.48
CA PRO A 453 -3.60 31.02 -16.78
C PRO A 453 -2.53 30.02 -17.24
N TRP A 454 -2.96 28.84 -17.68
CA TRP A 454 -2.07 27.84 -18.28
C TRP A 454 -2.10 27.97 -19.79
N VAL A 455 -0.95 28.20 -20.41
CA VAL A 455 -0.82 28.35 -21.87
C VAL A 455 0.08 27.25 -22.39
N LYS A 456 -0.32 26.60 -23.49
CA LYS A 456 0.53 25.62 -24.17
C LYS A 456 1.64 26.35 -24.95
N PRO A 457 2.90 25.97 -24.80
CA PRO A 457 3.98 26.47 -25.66
C PRO A 457 3.63 26.29 -27.14
N GLY A 458 3.92 27.32 -27.94
CA GLY A 458 3.54 27.37 -29.36
C GLY A 458 2.18 28.03 -29.64
N THR A 459 1.45 28.49 -28.62
CA THR A 459 0.24 29.31 -28.82
C THR A 459 0.63 30.74 -29.21
N VAL A 460 0.33 31.12 -30.45
CA VAL A 460 0.70 32.43 -31.04
C VAL A 460 0.11 33.59 -30.26
N GLY A 461 0.92 34.61 -29.95
CA GLY A 461 0.47 35.82 -29.26
C GLY A 461 0.38 35.69 -27.73
N LEU A 462 0.70 34.52 -27.17
CA LEU A 462 0.74 34.25 -25.73
C LEU A 462 2.16 33.92 -25.25
N GLU A 463 3.17 34.44 -25.94
CA GLU A 463 4.57 34.25 -25.57
C GLU A 463 4.85 34.86 -24.19
N HIS A 464 5.36 34.05 -23.27
CA HIS A 464 5.69 34.49 -21.92
C HIS A 464 6.83 33.65 -21.34
N ARG A 465 7.43 34.15 -20.26
CA ARG A 465 8.48 33.46 -19.52
C ARG A 465 8.00 33.12 -18.12
N VAL A 466 8.16 31.86 -17.74
CA VAL A 466 8.05 31.42 -16.35
C VAL A 466 9.41 30.88 -15.92
N GLY A 467 9.81 31.18 -14.70
CA GLY A 467 11.09 30.75 -14.14
C GLY A 467 11.09 30.78 -12.61
N GLY A 468 12.17 30.28 -12.03
CA GLY A 468 12.33 30.14 -10.57
C GLY A 468 12.63 31.43 -9.82
N LEU A 469 13.04 32.51 -10.50
CA LEU A 469 13.20 33.82 -9.88
C LEU A 469 11.86 34.41 -9.45
N GLU A 470 11.88 35.24 -8.41
CA GLU A 470 10.70 36.01 -8.02
C GLU A 470 10.27 36.96 -9.16
N LYS A 471 8.97 37.19 -9.23
CA LYS A 471 8.35 37.93 -10.34
C LYS A 471 7.23 38.85 -9.90
N ALA A 472 7.01 39.86 -10.72
CA ALA A 472 5.88 40.75 -10.63
C ALA A 472 4.57 39.95 -10.75
N HIS A 473 3.64 40.22 -9.82
CA HIS A 473 2.45 39.39 -9.59
C HIS A 473 1.49 39.19 -10.76
N LEU A 474 1.55 40.03 -11.81
CA LEU A 474 0.74 39.89 -13.02
C LEU A 474 1.59 39.56 -14.25
N THR A 475 2.59 40.39 -14.55
CA THR A 475 3.35 40.33 -15.80
C THR A 475 4.32 39.14 -15.86
N GLY A 476 4.73 38.60 -14.71
CA GLY A 476 5.74 37.54 -14.64
C GLY A 476 7.17 38.00 -14.93
N HIS A 477 7.41 39.30 -15.12
CA HIS A 477 8.76 39.85 -15.21
C HIS A 477 9.49 39.70 -13.88
N ILE A 478 10.82 39.56 -13.93
CA ILE A 478 11.64 39.45 -12.72
C ILE A 478 11.41 40.69 -11.86
N SER A 479 11.13 40.48 -10.58
CA SER A 479 10.95 41.55 -9.61
C SER A 479 11.69 41.22 -8.32
N TYR A 480 12.43 42.21 -7.82
CA TYR A 480 13.10 42.17 -6.52
C TYR A 480 12.50 43.20 -5.55
N ASP A 481 11.35 43.78 -5.92
CA ASP A 481 10.63 44.70 -5.06
C ASP A 481 10.11 43.97 -3.82
N ALA A 482 10.32 44.58 -2.65
CA ALA A 482 10.06 43.95 -1.37
C ALA A 482 8.56 43.71 -1.14
N GLU A 483 7.71 44.69 -1.47
CA GLU A 483 6.26 44.59 -1.30
C GLU A 483 5.67 43.56 -2.26
N ASN A 484 6.15 43.50 -3.50
CA ASN A 484 5.76 42.45 -4.44
C ASN A 484 6.19 41.06 -3.96
N HIS A 485 7.39 40.91 -3.38
CA HIS A 485 7.83 39.63 -2.83
C HIS A 485 6.93 39.16 -1.68
N GLU A 486 6.64 40.03 -0.71
CA GLU A 486 5.72 39.75 0.38
C GLU A 486 4.33 39.36 -0.16
N PHE A 487 3.78 40.13 -1.10
CA PHE A 487 2.51 39.84 -1.75
C PHE A 487 2.50 38.45 -2.40
N MET A 488 3.54 38.13 -3.17
CA MET A 488 3.63 36.86 -3.90
C MET A 488 3.80 35.65 -2.96
N VAL A 489 4.54 35.81 -1.86
CA VAL A 489 4.65 34.80 -0.80
C VAL A 489 3.28 34.55 -0.16
N ASN A 490 2.61 35.60 0.31
CA ASN A 490 1.30 35.50 0.94
C ASN A 490 0.24 34.92 -0.01
N MET A 491 0.27 35.30 -1.28
CA MET A 491 -0.66 34.80 -2.29
C MET A 491 -0.44 33.30 -2.57
N ARG A 492 0.80 32.82 -2.70
CA ARG A 492 1.08 31.39 -2.90
C ARG A 492 0.63 30.56 -1.70
N ALA A 493 0.87 31.05 -0.49
CA ALA A 493 0.37 30.41 0.73
C ALA A 493 -1.17 30.39 0.78
N ALA A 494 -1.81 31.52 0.48
CA ALA A 494 -3.27 31.62 0.42
C ALA A 494 -3.88 30.65 -0.61
N LYS A 495 -3.24 30.46 -1.75
CA LYS A 495 -3.66 29.47 -2.77
C LYS A 495 -3.66 28.05 -2.23
N VAL A 496 -2.60 27.65 -1.51
CA VAL A 496 -2.54 26.33 -0.88
C VAL A 496 -3.66 26.20 0.17
N MET A 497 -3.85 27.21 1.02
CA MET A 497 -4.90 27.19 2.03
C MET A 497 -6.32 27.16 1.45
N LYS A 498 -6.53 27.77 0.27
CA LYS A 498 -7.81 27.77 -0.45
C LYS A 498 -8.25 26.38 -0.91
N VAL A 499 -7.33 25.42 -1.01
CA VAL A 499 -7.68 24.01 -1.28
C VAL A 499 -8.69 23.47 -0.27
N ARG A 500 -8.61 23.95 0.99
CA ARG A 500 -9.53 23.58 2.09
C ARG A 500 -11.00 23.80 1.75
N ASP A 501 -11.30 24.79 0.89
CA ASP A 501 -12.67 25.14 0.50
C ASP A 501 -13.28 24.12 -0.45
N SER A 502 -12.46 23.29 -1.11
CA SER A 502 -12.90 22.25 -2.06
C SER A 502 -12.89 20.84 -1.49
N ILE A 503 -12.47 20.65 -0.23
CA ILE A 503 -12.32 19.33 0.39
C ILE A 503 -13.36 19.15 1.51
N PRO A 504 -13.91 17.93 1.67
CA PRO A 504 -14.91 17.69 2.71
C PRO A 504 -14.27 17.66 4.10
N THR A 505 -15.04 18.07 5.11
CA THR A 505 -14.69 17.79 6.51
C THR A 505 -14.70 16.27 6.74
N PRO A 506 -13.65 15.70 7.36
CA PRO A 506 -13.58 14.26 7.61
C PRO A 506 -14.73 13.75 8.49
N LYS A 507 -15.23 12.56 8.15
CA LYS A 507 -16.29 11.90 8.91
C LYS A 507 -15.74 11.32 10.21
N VAL A 508 -16.52 11.46 11.28
CA VAL A 508 -16.32 10.78 12.55
C VAL A 508 -17.22 9.55 12.59
N GLU A 509 -16.67 8.43 13.03
CA GLU A 509 -17.41 7.18 13.23
C GLU A 509 -17.37 6.77 14.70
N GLY A 510 -18.48 6.23 15.21
CA GLY A 510 -18.68 6.01 16.65
C GLY A 510 -19.39 7.21 17.32
N PRO A 511 -19.29 7.34 18.66
CA PRO A 511 -19.97 8.38 19.42
C PRO A 511 -19.59 9.79 18.95
N ALA A 512 -20.55 10.71 18.84
CA ALA A 512 -20.29 12.09 18.40
C ALA A 512 -19.44 12.92 19.39
N ARG A 513 -19.30 12.46 20.63
CA ARG A 513 -18.49 13.02 21.72
C ARG A 513 -18.01 11.89 22.63
N GLY A 514 -16.89 12.05 23.32
CA GLY A 514 -16.41 10.99 24.21
C GLY A 514 -15.07 11.28 24.90
N GLU A 515 -14.53 10.27 25.56
CA GLU A 515 -13.23 10.36 26.24
C GLU A 515 -12.07 10.35 25.23
N VAL A 516 -12.13 9.46 24.23
CA VAL A 516 -11.06 9.23 23.26
C VAL A 516 -11.61 9.26 21.82
N LEU A 517 -10.94 10.04 20.97
CA LEU A 517 -10.99 9.95 19.51
C LEU A 517 -9.70 9.33 19.00
N LEU A 518 -9.79 8.22 18.26
CA LEU A 518 -8.69 7.67 17.48
C LEU A 518 -8.56 8.44 16.16
N LEU A 519 -7.46 9.16 15.98
CA LEU A 519 -7.18 9.93 14.77
C LEU A 519 -6.05 9.28 13.97
N GLY A 520 -6.38 8.78 12.79
CA GLY A 520 -5.43 8.16 11.88
C GLY A 520 -5.13 8.99 10.63
N TRP A 521 -4.07 8.58 9.95
CA TRP A 521 -3.75 8.96 8.57
C TRP A 521 -2.91 7.84 7.93
N GLY A 522 -2.96 7.73 6.61
CA GLY A 522 -2.21 6.69 5.89
C GLY A 522 -2.63 5.25 6.27
N SER A 523 -1.70 4.29 6.17
CA SER A 523 -1.91 2.87 6.51
C SER A 523 -2.35 2.54 7.95
N THR A 524 -2.43 3.50 8.86
CA THR A 524 -2.98 3.27 10.21
C THR A 524 -4.50 3.04 10.20
N TYR A 525 -5.17 3.32 9.07
CA TYR A 525 -6.62 3.19 8.89
C TYR A 525 -7.16 1.85 9.40
N GLY A 526 -6.66 0.74 8.86
CA GLY A 526 -7.18 -0.59 9.16
C GLY A 526 -6.98 -1.00 10.61
N SER A 527 -5.80 -0.69 11.19
CA SER A 527 -5.51 -1.00 12.59
C SER A 527 -6.40 -0.20 13.54
N ILE A 528 -6.63 1.09 13.26
CA ILE A 528 -7.55 1.94 14.03
C ILE A 528 -8.98 1.44 13.91
N TRP A 529 -9.39 1.05 12.71
CA TRP A 529 -10.71 0.49 12.46
C TRP A 529 -10.93 -0.76 13.33
N GLY A 530 -10.06 -1.76 13.21
CA GLY A 530 -10.16 -3.00 13.96
C GLY A 530 -10.05 -2.80 15.49
N ALA A 531 -9.27 -1.81 15.94
CA ALA A 531 -9.19 -1.49 17.36
C ALA A 531 -10.51 -0.93 17.90
N GLN A 532 -11.18 -0.06 17.13
CA GLN A 532 -12.47 0.49 17.51
C GLN A 532 -13.57 -0.59 17.53
N GLU A 533 -13.58 -1.51 16.56
CA GLU A 533 -14.52 -2.65 16.56
C GLU A 533 -14.30 -3.57 17.75
N MET A 534 -13.04 -3.98 18.01
CA MET A 534 -12.71 -4.85 19.12
C MET A 534 -13.01 -4.21 20.49
N LEU A 535 -12.89 -2.88 20.61
CA LEU A 535 -13.30 -2.15 21.81
C LEU A 535 -14.84 -2.10 21.95
N ALA A 536 -15.57 -1.89 20.85
CA ALA A 536 -17.03 -1.88 20.85
C ALA A 536 -17.61 -3.24 21.25
N GLU A 537 -17.04 -4.35 20.75
CA GLU A 537 -17.39 -5.72 21.17
C GLU A 537 -17.20 -5.95 22.68
N GLN A 538 -16.28 -5.21 23.30
CA GLN A 538 -16.02 -5.24 24.75
C GLN A 538 -16.85 -4.20 25.54
N GLY A 539 -17.83 -3.55 24.90
CA GLY A 539 -18.66 -2.51 25.50
C GLY A 539 -17.91 -1.21 25.77
N ILE A 540 -16.81 -0.95 25.06
CA ILE A 540 -16.00 0.27 25.18
C ILE A 540 -16.20 1.13 23.93
N GLU A 541 -17.12 2.07 24.03
CA GLU A 541 -17.43 3.00 22.94
C GLU A 541 -16.33 4.08 22.78
N VAL A 542 -15.65 4.07 21.64
CA VAL A 542 -14.70 5.12 21.23
C VAL A 542 -14.97 5.56 19.80
N ALA A 543 -14.65 6.83 19.50
CA ALA A 543 -14.78 7.35 18.16
C ALA A 543 -13.49 7.18 17.36
N ARG A 544 -13.60 7.13 16.04
CA ARG A 544 -12.46 7.18 15.11
C ARG A 544 -12.69 8.20 13.99
N MET A 545 -11.60 8.74 13.47
CA MET A 545 -11.56 9.62 12.30
C MET A 545 -10.25 9.39 11.54
N HIS A 546 -10.28 9.57 10.23
CA HIS A 546 -9.10 9.41 9.38
C HIS A 546 -8.90 10.62 8.47
N LEU A 547 -7.65 11.12 8.38
CA LEU A 547 -7.29 12.24 7.53
C LEU A 547 -6.74 11.74 6.20
N ARG A 548 -7.47 12.04 5.11
CA ARG A 548 -6.96 11.92 3.74
C ARG A 548 -6.12 13.13 3.37
N HIS A 549 -6.64 14.33 3.57
CA HIS A 549 -5.93 15.59 3.36
C HIS A 549 -5.16 15.94 4.64
N VAL A 550 -3.85 15.76 4.60
CA VAL A 550 -2.95 16.00 5.74
C VAL A 550 -2.33 17.40 5.71
N TRP A 551 -2.32 18.05 4.53
CA TRP A 551 -2.06 19.47 4.40
C TRP A 551 -2.70 20.06 3.12
N PRO A 552 -3.27 21.28 3.14
CA PRO A 552 -3.72 21.96 4.35
C PRO A 552 -4.78 21.13 5.09
N LEU A 553 -4.92 21.34 6.39
CA LEU A 553 -5.90 20.61 7.20
C LEU A 553 -7.35 21.04 6.86
N PRO A 554 -8.31 20.10 6.72
CA PRO A 554 -9.71 20.43 6.43
C PRO A 554 -10.37 21.43 7.38
N HIS A 555 -11.44 22.08 6.92
CA HIS A 555 -12.31 22.90 7.78
C HIS A 555 -13.06 22.02 8.81
N GLY A 556 -13.46 22.61 9.93
CA GLY A 556 -14.28 21.96 10.97
C GLY A 556 -13.54 21.03 11.94
N LEU A 557 -12.24 20.79 11.75
CA LEU A 557 -11.47 19.89 12.63
C LEU A 557 -11.42 20.37 14.09
N ASP A 558 -11.29 21.67 14.31
CA ASP A 558 -11.21 22.22 15.67
C ASP A 558 -12.49 21.92 16.48
N GLU A 559 -13.66 22.10 15.86
CA GLU A 559 -14.96 21.77 16.45
C GLU A 559 -15.09 20.28 16.73
N ILE A 560 -14.60 19.43 15.82
CA ILE A 560 -14.59 17.98 16.01
C ILE A 560 -13.74 17.60 17.22
N PHE A 561 -12.50 18.09 17.29
CA PHE A 561 -11.56 17.78 18.37
C PHE A 561 -12.06 18.29 19.73
N ALA A 562 -12.79 19.40 19.77
CA ALA A 562 -13.41 19.93 20.99
C ALA A 562 -14.36 18.96 21.69
N ARG A 563 -14.95 18.00 20.94
CA ARG A 563 -15.94 17.05 21.47
C ARG A 563 -15.31 15.88 22.23
N TYR A 564 -13.99 15.79 22.27
CA TYR A 564 -13.26 14.69 22.89
C TYR A 564 -12.27 15.20 23.94
N LYS A 565 -12.16 14.50 25.07
CA LYS A 565 -11.17 14.85 26.10
C LYS A 565 -9.74 14.60 25.63
N THR A 566 -9.55 13.56 24.83
CA THR A 566 -8.25 13.17 24.27
C THR A 566 -8.40 12.75 22.81
N VAL A 567 -7.49 13.21 21.96
CA VAL A 567 -7.33 12.72 20.59
C VAL A 567 -6.05 11.88 20.55
N LEU A 568 -6.18 10.56 20.48
CA LEU A 568 -5.06 9.62 20.36
C LEU A 568 -4.66 9.54 18.89
N VAL A 569 -3.38 9.75 18.60
CA VAL A 569 -2.83 9.74 17.24
C VAL A 569 -1.78 8.63 17.12
N PRO A 570 -2.16 7.43 16.66
CA PRO A 570 -1.23 6.38 16.29
C PRO A 570 -0.55 6.73 14.97
N GLU A 571 0.78 6.67 14.92
CA GLU A 571 1.53 6.94 13.70
C GLU A 571 2.81 6.13 13.62
N MET A 572 3.14 5.65 12.42
CA MET A 572 4.37 4.86 12.20
C MET A 572 5.59 5.77 12.04
N ASN A 573 5.78 6.69 12.98
CA ASN A 573 6.88 7.63 13.11
C ASN A 573 6.86 8.20 14.56
N LEU A 574 7.76 9.14 14.90
CA LEU A 574 7.86 9.74 16.24
C LEU A 574 6.94 10.95 16.50
N GLY A 575 5.74 11.02 15.93
CA GLY A 575 4.76 12.10 16.20
C GLY A 575 4.73 13.24 15.17
N GLN A 576 4.95 12.98 13.88
CA GLN A 576 4.99 14.01 12.84
C GLN A 576 3.64 14.71 12.65
N LEU A 577 2.54 13.95 12.58
CA LEU A 577 1.21 14.54 12.44
C LEU A 577 0.83 15.30 13.72
N VAL A 578 1.11 14.73 14.90
CA VAL A 578 0.87 15.40 16.19
C VAL A 578 1.60 16.75 16.29
N ARG A 579 2.82 16.87 15.75
CA ARG A 579 3.54 18.16 15.71
C ARG A 579 2.78 19.20 14.89
N VAL A 580 2.28 18.83 13.71
CA VAL A 580 1.45 19.71 12.86
C VAL A 580 0.17 20.09 13.58
N LEU A 581 -0.57 19.10 14.11
CA LEU A 581 -1.84 19.32 14.80
C LEU A 581 -1.71 20.24 16.03
N ARG A 582 -0.63 20.13 16.80
CA ARG A 582 -0.38 21.01 17.95
C ARG A 582 0.00 22.43 17.53
N GLY A 583 0.60 22.60 16.36
CA GLY A 583 0.85 23.94 15.79
C GLY A 583 -0.45 24.61 15.36
N GLU A 584 -1.35 23.87 14.71
CA GLU A 584 -2.61 24.39 14.17
C GLU A 584 -3.72 24.52 15.23
N PHE A 585 -3.72 23.64 16.24
CA PHE A 585 -4.74 23.57 17.29
C PHE A 585 -4.11 23.42 18.70
N PRO A 586 -3.30 24.40 19.17
CA PRO A 586 -2.56 24.30 20.42
C PRO A 586 -3.43 24.10 21.67
N GLN A 587 -4.72 24.46 21.60
CA GLN A 587 -5.72 24.30 22.66
C GLN A 587 -6.26 22.87 22.80
N ARG A 588 -5.94 21.95 21.88
CA ARG A 588 -6.50 20.59 21.85
C ARG A 588 -5.53 19.57 22.45
N ASN A 589 -6.08 18.54 23.10
CA ASN A 589 -5.30 17.50 23.75
C ASN A 589 -4.99 16.34 22.80
N PHE A 590 -3.88 16.46 22.06
CA PHE A 590 -3.36 15.36 21.22
C PHE A 590 -2.36 14.49 22.00
N VAL A 591 -2.62 13.19 22.06
CA VAL A 591 -1.72 12.18 22.63
C VAL A 591 -1.08 11.40 21.49
N SER A 592 0.24 11.49 21.36
CA SER A 592 0.99 10.72 20.37
C SER A 592 1.15 9.27 20.80
N TYR A 593 0.98 8.33 19.86
CA TYR A 593 1.33 6.93 20.03
C TYR A 593 2.23 6.47 18.87
N PRO A 594 3.56 6.67 18.99
CA PRO A 594 4.49 6.40 17.92
C PRO A 594 4.88 4.91 17.83
N LYS A 595 5.09 4.42 16.61
CA LYS A 595 5.71 3.10 16.33
C LYS A 595 6.74 3.23 15.21
N VAL A 596 7.99 2.86 15.48
CA VAL A 596 9.10 2.95 14.50
C VAL A 596 9.83 1.61 14.45
N GLN A 597 9.13 0.61 13.92
CA GLN A 597 9.59 -0.79 13.91
C GLN A 597 9.62 -1.39 12.50
N GLY A 598 9.36 -0.59 11.45
CA GLY A 598 9.25 -1.08 10.08
C GLY A 598 8.04 -2.02 9.85
N LEU A 599 7.03 -1.96 10.72
CA LEU A 599 5.89 -2.87 10.75
C LEU A 599 4.59 -2.10 11.06
N PRO A 600 3.45 -2.51 10.47
CA PRO A 600 2.14 -1.93 10.77
C PRO A 600 1.75 -2.09 12.24
N PHE A 601 0.84 -1.25 12.72
CA PHE A 601 0.23 -1.44 14.04
C PHE A 601 -0.58 -2.73 14.06
N ARG A 602 -0.43 -3.50 15.13
CA ARG A 602 -1.34 -4.56 15.51
C ARG A 602 -2.54 -3.93 16.22
N VAL A 603 -3.72 -4.49 16.02
CA VAL A 603 -4.98 -4.06 16.62
C VAL A 603 -4.88 -4.05 18.14
N HIS A 604 -4.34 -5.12 18.75
CA HIS A 604 -4.22 -5.20 20.21
C HIS A 604 -3.33 -4.13 20.84
N GLU A 605 -2.31 -3.62 20.12
CA GLU A 605 -1.46 -2.53 20.60
C GLU A 605 -2.30 -1.26 20.83
N LEU A 606 -3.19 -0.96 19.88
CA LEU A 606 -4.09 0.19 19.95
C LEU A 606 -5.17 -0.02 21.01
N VAL A 607 -5.77 -1.21 21.08
CA VAL A 607 -6.77 -1.55 22.12
C VAL A 607 -6.19 -1.38 23.52
N ALA A 608 -4.99 -1.94 23.77
CA ALA A 608 -4.30 -1.80 25.05
C ALA A 608 -4.00 -0.33 25.38
N LYS A 609 -3.55 0.45 24.38
CA LYS A 609 -3.28 1.87 24.58
C LYS A 609 -4.53 2.66 24.93
N VAL A 610 -5.65 2.39 24.26
CA VAL A 610 -6.94 3.05 24.56
C VAL A 610 -7.43 2.69 25.95
N LYS A 611 -7.42 1.41 26.34
CA LYS A 611 -7.79 0.98 27.70
C LYS A 611 -6.95 1.68 28.77
N SER A 612 -5.64 1.78 28.56
CA SER A 612 -4.74 2.52 29.43
C SER A 612 -5.14 4.00 29.58
N LEU A 613 -5.57 4.67 28.50
CA LEU A 613 -6.05 6.06 28.57
C LEU A 613 -7.40 6.20 29.31
N LEU A 614 -8.23 5.15 29.25
CA LEU A 614 -9.51 5.08 29.96
C LEU A 614 -9.39 4.60 31.41
N GLY A 615 -8.18 4.23 31.86
CA GLY A 615 -7.94 3.67 33.20
C GLY A 615 -8.53 2.28 33.40
N ARG A 616 -8.55 1.44 32.34
CA ARG A 616 -9.14 0.09 32.33
C ARG A 616 -8.11 -1.01 32.11
#